data_AF-A0AAV6J9T2-F1
#
_entry.id   AF-A0AAV6J9T2-F1
#
_cell.length_a   1.000
_cell.length_b   1.000
_cell.length_c   1.000
_cell.angle_alpha   90.00
_cell.angle_beta   90.00
_cell.angle_gamma   90.00
#
_symmetry.space_group_name_H-M   'P 1'
#
loop_
_entity.id
_entity.type
_entity.pdbx_description
1 polymer ?
#
loop_
_entity_poly.entity_id
_entity_poly.type
_entity_poly.pdbx_seq_one_letter_code
_entity_poly.pdbx_strand_id
1 'polypeptide(L)'
;MFCTDQITFLDVVIQQANWDSSKVREKLRRDIDAHVAAVCAAKLSELTNLYEKKLNDALSGPVEALLDGAGDDTWPAIRKLLRRETESAVSGFSVALSSFDMDEQTTDKMLASLEDYARGVVELKTKEEAARVLIRMKDRFATLFSQDSDSMPRVWTGKEDIRAITKMARLSSLKLLSVLAAIRLDDEADNIEKTLAVVLVDNRSGALTNKSITLDDPLASSTWEEVSPSKTLITPVQCKSLWRQFKSETEYTVTQAIAAQA
;
A
#
# COMPACT_ATOMS: atom_id res chain seq x y z
N MET A 1 -90.11 -67.63 -16.97
CA MET A 1 -89.61 -66.68 -15.97
C MET A 1 -88.20 -67.13 -15.63
N PHE A 2 -87.19 -66.41 -16.10
CA PHE A 2 -85.91 -66.14 -15.42
C PHE A 2 -85.09 -65.29 -16.39
N CYS A 3 -85.08 -63.99 -16.11
CA CYS A 3 -84.21 -63.01 -16.76
C CYS A 3 -82.77 -63.30 -16.36
N THR A 4 -81.87 -63.32 -17.33
CA THR A 4 -80.44 -63.15 -17.07
C THR A 4 -79.98 -61.99 -17.94
N ASP A 5 -80.09 -60.79 -17.40
CA ASP A 5 -79.46 -59.59 -17.96
C ASP A 5 -77.95 -59.77 -17.88
N GLN A 6 -77.34 -59.94 -19.05
CA GLN A 6 -75.91 -60.07 -19.19
C GLN A 6 -75.32 -58.65 -19.16
N ILE A 7 -74.96 -58.18 -17.97
CA ILE A 7 -74.26 -56.90 -17.80
C ILE A 7 -72.82 -57.08 -18.30
N THR A 8 -72.55 -56.59 -19.50
CA THR A 8 -71.18 -56.42 -20.00
C THR A 8 -70.57 -55.19 -19.34
N PHE A 9 -69.64 -55.38 -18.41
CA PHE A 9 -68.74 -54.30 -17.99
C PHE A 9 -67.81 -53.97 -19.16
N LEU A 10 -68.01 -52.82 -19.79
CA LEU A 10 -66.97 -52.23 -20.62
C LEU A 10 -65.86 -51.77 -19.67
N ASP A 11 -64.69 -52.38 -19.76
CA ASP A 11 -63.47 -51.80 -19.20
C ASP A 11 -63.24 -50.44 -19.88
N VAL A 12 -63.56 -49.37 -19.14
CA VAL A 12 -63.17 -48.01 -19.54
C VAL A 12 -61.67 -47.92 -19.32
N VAL A 13 -60.91 -48.15 -20.39
CA VAL A 13 -59.49 -47.80 -20.43
C VAL A 13 -59.41 -46.28 -20.45
N ILE A 14 -59.21 -45.69 -19.27
CA ILE A 14 -58.83 -44.29 -19.15
C ILE A 14 -57.47 -44.17 -19.83
N GLN A 15 -57.40 -43.49 -20.99
CA GLN A 15 -56.13 -43.10 -21.59
C GLN A 15 -55.33 -42.36 -20.51
N GLN A 16 -54.29 -43.00 -19.99
CA GLN A 16 -53.34 -42.31 -19.13
C GLN A 16 -52.83 -41.11 -19.93
N ALA A 17 -53.15 -39.91 -19.46
CA ALA A 17 -52.65 -38.70 -20.07
C ALA A 17 -51.13 -38.79 -20.15
N ASN A 18 -50.58 -38.46 -21.32
CA ASN A 18 -49.15 -38.50 -21.61
C ASN A 18 -48.45 -37.32 -20.90
N TRP A 19 -48.40 -37.37 -19.58
CA TRP A 19 -47.81 -36.34 -18.73
C TRP A 19 -46.29 -36.34 -18.89
N ASP A 20 -45.78 -35.41 -19.68
CA ASP A 20 -44.34 -35.18 -19.80
C ASP A 20 -43.86 -34.14 -18.77
N SER A 21 -43.15 -34.61 -17.74
CA SER A 21 -42.58 -33.75 -16.69
C SER A 21 -41.18 -33.22 -17.02
N SER A 22 -40.61 -33.58 -18.18
CA SER A 22 -39.23 -33.21 -18.58
C SER A 22 -38.98 -31.71 -18.49
N LYS A 23 -39.87 -30.90 -19.06
CA LYS A 23 -39.77 -29.43 -19.08
C LYS A 23 -39.77 -28.81 -17.69
N VAL A 24 -40.59 -29.34 -16.79
CA VAL A 24 -40.67 -28.84 -15.40
C VAL A 24 -39.41 -29.24 -14.64
N ARG A 25 -38.91 -30.46 -14.82
CA ARG A 25 -37.66 -30.94 -14.21
C ARG A 25 -36.44 -30.18 -14.72
N GLU A 26 -36.35 -29.91 -16.01
CA GLU A 26 -35.28 -29.10 -16.61
C GLU A 26 -35.32 -27.66 -16.11
N LYS A 27 -36.51 -27.07 -15.99
CA LYS A 27 -36.66 -25.74 -15.39
C LYS A 27 -36.20 -25.74 -13.94
N LEU A 28 -36.67 -26.68 -13.13
CA LEU A 28 -36.26 -26.79 -11.73
C LEU A 28 -34.74 -26.96 -11.59
N ARG A 29 -34.13 -27.81 -12.42
CA ARG A 29 -32.67 -27.99 -12.44
C ARG A 29 -31.94 -26.68 -12.74
N ARG A 30 -32.34 -25.97 -13.79
CA ARG A 30 -31.76 -24.66 -14.14
C ARG A 30 -31.94 -23.63 -13.03
N ASP A 31 -33.11 -23.61 -12.38
CA ASP A 31 -33.40 -22.66 -11.30
C ASP A 31 -32.55 -22.97 -10.05
N ILE A 32 -32.34 -24.26 -9.74
CA ILE A 32 -31.42 -24.71 -8.67
C ILE A 32 -29.98 -24.33 -9.01
N ASP A 33 -29.50 -24.66 -10.21
CA ASP A 33 -28.13 -24.37 -10.65
C ASP A 33 -27.85 -22.85 -10.60
N ALA A 34 -28.82 -22.03 -11.05
CA ALA A 34 -28.73 -20.57 -10.97
C ALA A 34 -28.72 -20.06 -9.53
N HIS A 35 -29.52 -20.64 -8.64
CA HIS A 35 -29.53 -20.28 -7.23
C HIS A 35 -28.22 -20.66 -6.53
N VAL A 36 -27.70 -21.86 -6.78
CA VAL A 36 -26.39 -22.31 -6.27
C VAL A 36 -25.30 -21.36 -6.73
N ALA A 37 -25.24 -21.03 -8.02
CA ALA A 37 -24.26 -20.10 -8.57
C ALA A 37 -24.32 -18.72 -7.88
N ALA A 38 -25.54 -18.19 -7.65
CA ALA A 38 -25.73 -16.90 -6.97
C ALA A 38 -25.26 -16.94 -5.51
N VAL A 39 -25.58 -18.01 -4.77
CA VAL A 39 -25.15 -18.18 -3.37
C VAL A 39 -23.64 -18.36 -3.28
N CYS A 40 -23.04 -19.18 -4.14
CA CYS A 40 -21.60 -19.36 -4.21
C CYS A 40 -20.89 -18.03 -4.50
N ALA A 41 -21.34 -17.26 -5.50
CA ALA A 41 -20.77 -15.96 -5.81
C ALA A 41 -20.84 -14.98 -4.64
N ALA A 42 -21.98 -14.93 -3.94
CA ALA A 42 -22.14 -14.08 -2.75
C ALA A 42 -21.20 -14.49 -1.62
N LYS A 43 -21.05 -15.80 -1.37
CA LYS A 43 -20.17 -16.32 -0.31
C LYS A 43 -18.69 -16.14 -0.63
N LEU A 44 -18.31 -16.30 -1.89
CA LEU A 44 -16.94 -16.02 -2.35
C LEU A 44 -16.61 -14.54 -2.19
N SER A 45 -17.53 -13.64 -2.57
CA SER A 45 -17.36 -12.19 -2.36
C SER A 45 -17.22 -11.85 -0.87
N GLU A 46 -18.04 -12.42 0.01
CA GLU A 46 -17.92 -12.23 1.46
C GLU A 46 -16.57 -12.70 1.99
N LEU A 47 -16.09 -13.87 1.51
CA LEU A 47 -14.81 -14.44 1.90
C LEU A 47 -13.63 -13.59 1.40
N THR A 48 -13.64 -13.12 0.15
CA THR A 48 -12.62 -12.23 -0.39
C THR A 48 -12.52 -10.96 0.45
N ASN A 49 -13.66 -10.30 0.71
CA ASN A 49 -13.68 -9.08 1.53
C ASN A 49 -13.14 -9.29 2.96
N LEU A 50 -13.38 -10.47 3.55
CA LEU A 50 -12.85 -10.82 4.86
C LEU A 50 -11.31 -10.84 4.85
N TYR A 51 -10.71 -11.51 3.86
CA TYR A 51 -9.25 -11.63 3.75
C TYR A 51 -8.60 -10.31 3.33
N GLU A 52 -9.21 -9.56 2.44
CA GLU A 52 -8.80 -8.19 2.09
C GLU A 52 -8.77 -7.29 3.34
N LYS A 53 -9.84 -7.29 4.12
CA LYS A 53 -9.90 -6.52 5.38
C LYS A 53 -8.80 -6.94 6.35
N LYS A 54 -8.59 -8.25 6.52
CA LYS A 54 -7.53 -8.78 7.41
C LYS A 54 -6.14 -8.32 6.96
N LEU A 55 -5.87 -8.33 5.66
CA LEU A 55 -4.61 -7.82 5.10
C LEU A 55 -4.46 -6.32 5.33
N ASN A 56 -5.52 -5.54 5.07
CA ASN A 56 -5.50 -4.10 5.30
C ASN A 56 -5.19 -3.77 6.77
N ASP A 57 -5.86 -4.45 7.71
CA ASP A 57 -5.66 -4.26 9.15
C ASP A 57 -4.23 -4.67 9.59
N ALA A 58 -3.66 -5.72 8.99
CA ALA A 58 -2.32 -6.20 9.30
C ALA A 58 -1.18 -5.37 8.67
N LEU A 59 -1.44 -4.71 7.53
CA LEU A 59 -0.43 -3.98 6.77
C LEU A 59 -0.46 -2.47 7.02
N SER A 60 -1.64 -1.84 7.05
CA SER A 60 -1.77 -0.38 7.00
C SER A 60 -1.05 0.34 8.16
N GLY A 61 -1.31 -0.08 9.40
CA GLY A 61 -0.68 0.50 10.59
C GLY A 61 0.84 0.26 10.65
N PRO A 62 1.32 -0.98 10.52
CA PRO A 62 2.75 -1.26 10.55
C PRO A 62 3.54 -0.61 9.40
N VAL A 63 2.97 -0.50 8.20
CA VAL A 63 3.59 0.21 7.08
C VAL A 63 3.75 1.70 7.41
N GLU A 64 2.72 2.35 7.97
CA GLU A 64 2.80 3.74 8.43
C GLU A 64 3.93 3.95 9.44
N ALA A 65 4.04 3.05 10.43
CA ALA A 65 5.06 3.13 11.46
C ALA A 65 6.49 2.96 10.89
N LEU A 66 6.67 2.03 9.94
CA LEU A 66 7.95 1.83 9.26
C LEU A 66 8.34 3.05 8.42
N LEU A 67 7.40 3.60 7.66
CA LEU A 67 7.62 4.81 6.85
C LEU A 67 7.95 6.03 7.71
N ASP A 68 7.34 6.15 8.89
CA ASP A 68 7.67 7.21 9.85
C ASP A 68 9.10 7.10 10.38
N GLY A 69 9.58 5.87 10.60
CA GLY A 69 10.94 5.60 11.09
C GLY A 69 12.05 6.13 10.17
N ALA A 70 11.84 6.02 8.85
CA ALA A 70 12.76 6.47 7.80
C ALA A 70 14.22 5.98 7.95
N GLY A 71 14.39 4.72 8.38
CA GLY A 71 15.68 4.02 8.43
C GLY A 71 16.10 3.42 7.09
N ASP A 72 17.36 2.98 6.99
CA ASP A 72 17.87 2.26 5.80
C ASP A 72 17.14 0.92 5.59
N ASP A 73 16.60 0.36 6.68
CA ASP A 73 15.85 -0.88 6.72
C ASP A 73 14.34 -0.71 6.46
N THR A 74 13.85 0.52 6.24
CA THR A 74 12.41 0.79 6.06
C THR A 74 11.80 -0.08 4.96
N TRP A 75 12.33 -0.01 3.75
CA TRP A 75 11.81 -0.77 2.61
C TRP A 75 12.08 -2.28 2.73
N PRO A 76 13.27 -2.75 3.16
CA PRO A 76 13.47 -4.16 3.52
C PRO A 76 12.46 -4.70 4.55
N ALA A 77 12.15 -3.93 5.59
CA ALA A 77 11.19 -4.30 6.62
C ALA A 77 9.75 -4.34 6.06
N ILE A 78 9.37 -3.38 5.22
CA ILE A 78 8.07 -3.38 4.51
C ILE A 78 7.96 -4.61 3.61
N ARG A 79 8.99 -4.96 2.84
CA ARG A 79 9.00 -6.15 1.98
C ARG A 79 8.83 -7.44 2.79
N LYS A 80 9.53 -7.54 3.93
CA LYS A 80 9.42 -8.69 4.84
C LYS A 80 8.02 -8.80 5.45
N LEU A 81 7.45 -7.67 5.88
CA LEU A 81 6.09 -7.59 6.41
C LEU A 81 5.06 -8.00 5.35
N LEU A 82 5.10 -7.37 4.17
CA LEU A 82 4.22 -7.67 3.05
C LEU A 82 4.24 -9.15 2.71
N ARG A 83 5.43 -9.73 2.53
CA ARG A 83 5.59 -11.16 2.26
C ARG A 83 4.91 -12.03 3.33
N ARG A 84 5.22 -11.79 4.60
CA ARG A 84 4.70 -12.58 5.72
C ARG A 84 3.18 -12.54 5.81
N GLU A 85 2.59 -11.34 5.74
CA GLU A 85 1.15 -11.19 5.87
C GLU A 85 0.41 -11.72 4.64
N THR A 86 0.95 -11.49 3.43
CA THR A 86 0.38 -12.02 2.19
C THR A 86 0.43 -13.54 2.16
N GLU A 87 1.56 -14.18 2.46
CA GLU A 87 1.67 -15.65 2.49
C GLU A 87 0.68 -16.28 3.50
N SER A 88 0.55 -15.66 4.67
CA SER A 88 -0.41 -16.07 5.71
C SER A 88 -1.87 -15.93 5.24
N ALA A 89 -2.21 -14.81 4.60
CA ALA A 89 -3.56 -14.57 4.08
C ALA A 89 -3.90 -15.48 2.89
N VAL A 90 -2.99 -15.66 1.93
CA VAL A 90 -3.13 -16.53 0.76
C VAL A 90 -3.29 -17.99 1.19
N SER A 91 -2.48 -18.46 2.15
CA SER A 91 -2.63 -19.82 2.70
C SER A 91 -4.00 -20.03 3.35
N GLY A 92 -4.44 -19.09 4.20
CA GLY A 92 -5.76 -19.17 4.82
C GLY A 92 -6.90 -19.12 3.79
N PHE A 93 -6.78 -18.24 2.80
CA PHE A 93 -7.79 -18.06 1.76
C PHE A 93 -7.89 -19.28 0.85
N SER A 94 -6.75 -19.88 0.46
CA SER A 94 -6.71 -21.14 -0.29
C SER A 94 -7.42 -22.28 0.45
N VAL A 95 -7.16 -22.44 1.75
CA VAL A 95 -7.87 -23.45 2.57
C VAL A 95 -9.37 -23.19 2.58
N ALA A 96 -9.80 -21.94 2.73
CA ALA A 96 -11.23 -21.60 2.72
C ALA A 96 -11.88 -21.84 1.34
N LEU A 97 -11.17 -21.56 0.24
CA LEU A 97 -11.61 -21.79 -1.13
C LEU A 97 -11.76 -23.28 -1.45
N SER A 98 -11.00 -24.17 -0.81
CA SER A 98 -11.10 -25.64 -1.03
C SER A 98 -12.48 -26.24 -0.71
N SER A 99 -13.31 -25.52 0.05
CA SER A 99 -14.68 -25.91 0.35
C SER A 99 -15.66 -25.66 -0.80
N PHE A 100 -15.23 -24.93 -1.83
CA PHE A 100 -16.01 -24.62 -3.02
C PHE A 100 -15.58 -25.54 -4.17
N ASP A 101 -16.56 -26.02 -4.94
CA ASP A 101 -16.33 -26.82 -6.16
C ASP A 101 -15.96 -25.88 -7.32
N MET A 102 -14.73 -25.35 -7.29
CA MET A 102 -14.20 -24.45 -8.31
C MET A 102 -13.03 -25.08 -9.07
N ASP A 103 -12.83 -24.64 -10.30
CA ASP A 103 -11.63 -25.00 -11.05
C ASP A 103 -10.38 -24.32 -10.48
N GLU A 104 -9.23 -24.95 -10.75
CA GLU A 104 -7.91 -24.50 -10.30
C GLU A 104 -7.60 -23.09 -10.82
N GLN A 105 -7.94 -22.78 -12.08
CA GLN A 105 -7.67 -21.47 -12.67
C GLN A 105 -8.45 -20.34 -11.98
N THR A 106 -9.72 -20.56 -11.62
CA THR A 106 -10.51 -19.57 -10.88
C THR A 106 -9.94 -19.36 -9.48
N THR A 107 -9.51 -20.43 -8.83
CA THR A 107 -8.85 -20.37 -7.51
C THR A 107 -7.57 -19.56 -7.58
N ASP A 108 -6.68 -19.86 -8.54
CA ASP A 108 -5.41 -19.15 -8.73
C ASP A 108 -5.62 -17.65 -9.02
N LYS A 109 -6.62 -17.31 -9.83
CA LYS A 109 -6.98 -15.90 -10.09
C LYS A 109 -7.39 -15.17 -8.81
N MET A 110 -8.17 -15.82 -7.94
CA MET A 110 -8.57 -15.24 -6.66
C MET A 110 -7.37 -15.06 -5.72
N LEU A 111 -6.46 -16.04 -5.65
CA LEU A 111 -5.24 -15.92 -4.86
C LEU A 111 -4.35 -14.78 -5.37
N ALA A 112 -4.12 -14.69 -6.67
CA ALA A 112 -3.35 -13.60 -7.28
C ALA A 112 -4.00 -12.22 -7.01
N SER A 113 -5.32 -12.12 -7.10
CA SER A 113 -6.03 -10.87 -6.77
C SER A 113 -5.83 -10.43 -5.31
N LEU A 114 -5.70 -11.39 -4.38
CA LEU A 114 -5.42 -11.11 -2.98
C LEU A 114 -3.98 -10.63 -2.77
N GLU A 115 -3.02 -11.20 -3.50
CA GLU A 115 -1.62 -10.73 -3.51
C GLU A 115 -1.51 -9.30 -4.06
N ASP A 116 -2.20 -9.02 -5.16
CA ASP A 116 -2.28 -7.68 -5.75
C ASP A 116 -2.95 -6.68 -4.80
N TYR A 117 -4.00 -7.10 -4.10
CA TYR A 117 -4.63 -6.27 -3.06
C TYR A 117 -3.64 -5.92 -1.95
N ALA A 118 -2.88 -6.89 -1.45
CA ALA A 118 -1.87 -6.64 -0.40
C ALA A 118 -0.81 -5.63 -0.85
N ARG A 119 -0.33 -5.74 -2.09
CA ARG A 119 0.57 -4.77 -2.70
C ARG A 119 -0.09 -3.39 -2.77
N GLY A 120 -1.35 -3.33 -3.23
CA GLY A 120 -2.15 -2.12 -3.32
C GLY A 120 -2.32 -1.39 -1.99
N VAL A 121 -2.48 -2.11 -0.87
CA VAL A 121 -2.54 -1.51 0.49
C VAL A 121 -1.26 -0.78 0.82
N VAL A 122 -0.10 -1.40 0.57
CA VAL A 122 1.21 -0.77 0.84
C VAL A 122 1.43 0.45 -0.05
N GLU A 123 1.10 0.35 -1.35
CA GLU A 123 1.22 1.46 -2.28
C GLU A 123 0.32 2.64 -1.91
N LEU A 124 -0.95 2.36 -1.55
CA LEU A 124 -1.89 3.37 -1.09
C LEU A 124 -1.36 4.07 0.16
N LYS A 125 -0.90 3.29 1.14
CA LYS A 125 -0.40 3.86 2.38
C LYS A 125 0.85 4.71 2.17
N THR A 126 1.75 4.28 1.30
CA THR A 126 2.94 5.06 0.94
C THR A 126 2.57 6.36 0.22
N LYS A 127 1.56 6.35 -0.66
CA LYS A 127 1.04 7.56 -1.32
C LYS A 127 0.46 8.54 -0.30
N GLU A 128 -0.29 8.06 0.69
CA GLU A 128 -0.80 8.88 1.79
C GLU A 128 0.34 9.52 2.59
N GLU A 129 1.38 8.76 2.97
CA GLU A 129 2.55 9.31 3.66
C GLU A 129 3.31 10.34 2.83
N ALA A 130 3.52 10.08 1.54
CA ALA A 130 4.21 10.99 0.63
C ALA A 130 3.45 12.31 0.47
N ALA A 131 2.12 12.29 0.47
CA ALA A 131 1.30 13.50 0.42
C ALA A 131 1.50 14.41 1.65
N ARG A 132 1.85 13.84 2.81
CA ARG A 132 2.14 14.57 4.07
C ARG A 132 3.63 14.76 4.37
N VAL A 133 4.51 14.50 3.40
CA VAL A 133 5.97 14.48 3.60
C VAL A 133 6.53 15.75 4.26
N LEU A 134 6.05 16.94 3.87
CA LEU A 134 6.56 18.19 4.43
C LEU A 134 6.29 18.31 5.94
N ILE A 135 5.07 17.96 6.37
CA ILE A 135 4.67 17.99 7.78
C ILE A 135 5.53 16.98 8.54
N ARG A 136 5.65 15.75 8.03
CA ARG A 136 6.46 14.68 8.64
C ARG A 136 7.94 15.07 8.76
N MET A 137 8.51 15.72 7.75
CA MET A 137 9.88 16.25 7.78
C MET A 137 10.06 17.29 8.88
N LYS A 138 9.08 18.17 9.08
CA LYS A 138 9.10 19.20 10.13
C LYS A 138 8.95 18.59 11.51
N ASP A 139 8.07 17.62 11.70
CA ASP A 139 7.88 16.93 12.98
C ASP A 139 9.16 16.19 13.39
N ARG A 140 9.79 15.49 12.43
CA ARG A 140 11.08 14.83 12.63
C ARG A 140 12.20 15.82 12.96
N PHE A 141 12.24 16.95 12.26
CA PHE A 141 13.20 18.02 12.57
C PHE A 141 12.98 18.57 13.97
N ALA A 142 11.74 18.93 14.33
CA ALA A 142 11.40 19.51 15.62
C ALA A 142 11.76 18.56 16.76
N THR A 143 11.43 17.27 16.63
CA THR A 143 11.76 16.24 17.61
C THR A 143 13.28 16.17 17.83
N LEU A 144 14.08 16.02 16.76
CA LEU A 144 15.53 15.88 16.88
C LEU A 144 16.27 17.16 17.27
N PHE A 145 15.70 18.31 16.90
CA PHE A 145 16.29 19.61 17.20
C PHE A 145 16.01 20.06 18.64
N SER A 146 14.79 19.82 19.12
CA SER A 146 14.32 20.28 20.43
C SER A 146 14.51 19.28 21.56
N GLN A 147 14.88 18.03 21.29
CA GLN A 147 15.11 17.03 22.34
C GLN A 147 16.61 16.76 22.55
N ASP A 148 16.98 16.45 23.78
CA ASP A 148 18.30 15.95 24.15
C ASP A 148 18.40 14.42 24.03
N SER A 149 19.53 13.85 24.47
CA SER A 149 19.75 12.39 24.43
C SER A 149 18.77 11.61 25.32
N ASP A 150 18.20 12.26 26.34
CA ASP A 150 17.27 11.67 27.30
C ASP A 150 15.81 11.90 26.88
N SER A 151 15.59 12.38 25.65
CA SER A 151 14.26 12.75 25.10
C SER A 151 13.58 13.90 25.88
N MET A 152 14.35 14.69 26.63
CA MET A 152 13.86 15.85 27.35
C MET A 152 13.99 17.12 26.48
N PRO A 153 13.12 18.12 26.67
CA PRO A 153 13.23 19.39 25.96
C PRO A 153 14.60 20.05 26.22
N ARG A 154 15.35 20.28 25.15
CA ARG A 154 16.68 20.84 25.15
C ARG A 154 16.65 22.30 25.59
N VAL A 155 17.49 22.62 26.55
CA VAL A 155 17.77 24.00 26.97
C VAL A 155 19.06 24.45 26.31
N TRP A 156 19.06 25.61 25.68
CA TRP A 156 20.23 26.17 25.01
C TRP A 156 21.13 26.86 26.04
N THR A 157 22.10 26.12 26.59
CA THR A 157 22.97 26.58 27.68
C THR A 157 24.32 27.13 27.21
N GLY A 158 24.56 27.14 25.89
CA GLY A 158 25.76 27.64 25.24
C GLY A 158 26.87 26.59 25.06
N LYS A 159 26.66 25.36 25.58
CA LYS A 159 27.60 24.24 25.41
C LYS A 159 27.31 23.39 24.17
N GLU A 160 26.10 23.50 23.64
CA GLU A 160 25.62 22.69 22.53
C GLU A 160 26.06 23.26 21.19
N ASP A 161 26.54 22.41 20.28
CA ASP A 161 26.80 22.79 18.90
C ASP A 161 25.48 22.81 18.10
N ILE A 162 24.80 23.95 18.11
CA ILE A 162 23.53 24.16 17.37
C ILE A 162 23.70 23.84 15.90
N ARG A 163 24.87 24.15 15.31
CA ARG A 163 25.12 23.94 13.88
C ARG A 163 25.18 22.43 13.58
N ALA A 164 25.88 21.65 14.40
CA ALA A 164 25.91 20.20 14.27
C ALA A 164 24.53 19.58 14.48
N ILE A 165 23.79 20.01 15.51
CA ILE A 165 22.42 19.52 15.79
C ILE A 165 21.50 19.83 14.61
N THR A 166 21.53 21.07 14.10
CA THR A 166 20.75 21.47 12.91
C THR A 166 21.08 20.62 11.70
N LYS A 167 22.37 20.35 11.45
CA LYS A 167 22.82 19.54 10.32
C LYS A 167 22.30 18.10 10.44
N MET A 168 22.40 17.50 11.63
CA MET A 168 21.91 16.15 11.91
C MET A 168 20.39 16.05 11.75
N ALA A 169 19.63 16.99 12.32
CA ALA A 169 18.17 17.03 12.20
C ALA A 169 17.74 17.19 10.72
N ARG A 170 18.41 18.06 9.95
CA ARG A 170 18.18 18.21 8.50
C ARG A 170 18.48 16.94 7.73
N LEU A 171 19.61 16.26 7.99
CA LEU A 171 19.94 14.99 7.34
C LEU A 171 18.89 13.92 7.61
N SER A 172 18.41 13.81 8.84
CA SER A 172 17.36 12.86 9.21
C SER A 172 16.03 13.17 8.51
N SER A 173 15.62 14.45 8.43
CA SER A 173 14.43 14.85 7.66
C SER A 173 14.60 14.63 6.16
N LEU A 174 15.81 14.76 5.61
CA LEU A 174 16.08 14.46 4.20
C LEU A 174 15.97 12.97 3.90
N LYS A 175 16.41 12.13 4.83
CA LYS A 175 16.28 10.67 4.71
C LYS A 175 14.81 10.25 4.60
N LEU A 176 13.93 10.85 5.39
CA LEU A 176 12.49 10.67 5.27
C LEU A 176 11.96 11.07 3.87
N LEU A 177 12.42 12.20 3.32
CA LEU A 177 12.06 12.60 1.94
C LEU A 177 12.53 11.56 0.92
N SER A 178 13.75 11.02 1.07
CA SER A 178 14.29 9.96 0.20
C SER A 178 13.46 8.67 0.24
N VAL A 179 13.08 8.25 1.44
CA VAL A 179 12.26 7.05 1.67
C VAL A 179 10.90 7.21 0.99
N LEU A 180 10.28 8.39 1.08
CA LEU A 180 8.95 8.69 0.54
C LEU A 180 8.95 9.16 -0.93
N ALA A 181 10.11 9.32 -1.56
CA ALA A 181 10.19 9.75 -2.95
C ALA A 181 9.78 8.66 -3.95
N ALA A 182 9.94 7.38 -3.58
CA ALA A 182 9.68 6.25 -4.46
C ALA A 182 9.30 4.98 -3.69
N ILE A 183 8.46 4.15 -4.31
CA ILE A 183 8.07 2.82 -3.82
C ILE A 183 9.13 1.79 -4.19
N ARG A 184 9.64 1.03 -3.20
CA ARG A 184 10.75 0.06 -3.38
C ARG A 184 10.35 -1.37 -2.97
N LEU A 185 9.31 -1.90 -3.59
CA LEU A 185 8.82 -3.25 -3.30
C LEU A 185 9.59 -4.36 -4.01
N ASP A 186 10.24 -4.08 -5.13
CA ASP A 186 10.84 -5.10 -6.02
C ASP A 186 12.38 -5.19 -5.90
N ASP A 187 12.95 -4.69 -4.81
CA ASP A 187 14.41 -4.72 -4.52
C ASP A 187 15.29 -4.06 -5.59
N GLU A 188 14.74 -3.10 -6.31
CA GLU A 188 15.48 -2.26 -7.25
C GLU A 188 16.31 -1.24 -6.47
N ALA A 189 17.61 -1.16 -6.77
CA ALA A 189 18.47 -0.13 -6.24
C ALA A 189 18.20 1.20 -6.95
N ASP A 190 18.21 2.30 -6.19
CA ASP A 190 18.18 3.65 -6.73
C ASP A 190 19.22 4.53 -6.04
N ASN A 191 19.47 5.68 -6.65
CA ASN A 191 20.41 6.67 -6.17
C ASN A 191 19.76 7.90 -5.50
N ILE A 192 18.47 7.84 -5.14
CA ILE A 192 17.70 9.02 -4.68
C ILE A 192 18.35 9.65 -3.45
N GLU A 193 18.63 8.86 -2.41
CA GLU A 193 19.20 9.39 -1.15
C GLU A 193 20.53 10.10 -1.39
N LYS A 194 21.41 9.46 -2.16
CA LYS A 194 22.73 9.98 -2.49
C LYS A 194 22.63 11.28 -3.29
N THR A 195 21.76 11.31 -4.30
CA THR A 195 21.50 12.49 -5.13
C THR A 195 20.96 13.65 -4.30
N LEU A 196 19.99 13.38 -3.42
CA LEU A 196 19.43 14.38 -2.52
C LEU A 196 20.49 14.91 -1.55
N ALA A 197 21.28 14.04 -0.91
CA ALA A 197 22.32 14.45 0.05
C ALA A 197 23.36 15.38 -0.60
N VAL A 198 23.90 14.98 -1.76
CA VAL A 198 24.92 15.76 -2.49
C VAL A 198 24.38 17.11 -2.95
N VAL A 199 23.17 17.15 -3.51
CA VAL A 199 22.63 18.38 -4.13
C VAL A 199 22.03 19.34 -3.11
N LEU A 200 21.44 18.82 -2.02
CA LEU A 200 20.60 19.61 -1.11
C LEU A 200 21.26 19.95 0.23
N VAL A 201 22.23 19.15 0.68
CA VAL A 201 22.93 19.34 1.97
C VAL A 201 24.35 19.86 1.75
N ASP A 202 25.09 19.29 0.80
CA ASP A 202 26.49 19.66 0.54
C ASP A 202 26.64 20.89 -0.37
N ASN A 203 25.53 21.54 -0.72
CA ASN A 203 25.56 22.76 -1.49
C ASN A 203 26.16 23.89 -0.65
N ARG A 204 27.50 24.01 -0.71
CA ARG A 204 28.26 25.19 -0.30
C ARG A 204 27.61 26.38 -0.96
N SER A 205 26.96 27.23 -0.17
CA SER A 205 26.60 28.57 -0.63
C SER A 205 27.84 29.27 -1.20
N GLY A 206 27.79 29.59 -2.49
CA GLY A 206 28.53 30.69 -3.10
C GLY A 206 30.05 30.55 -3.19
N ALA A 207 30.55 29.89 -4.23
CA ALA A 207 31.79 30.30 -4.86
C ALA A 207 31.65 30.11 -6.38
N LEU A 208 31.37 31.22 -7.06
CA LEU A 208 31.70 31.41 -8.48
C LEU A 208 33.20 31.16 -8.65
N THR A 209 33.59 29.95 -9.05
CA THR A 209 34.91 29.70 -9.65
C THR A 209 34.75 28.74 -10.82
N ASN A 210 34.43 29.32 -11.96
CA ASN A 210 34.95 29.00 -13.29
C ASN A 210 35.72 27.67 -13.39
N LYS A 211 35.01 26.58 -13.69
CA LYS A 211 35.44 25.61 -14.71
C LYS A 211 34.34 24.60 -15.00
N SER A 212 33.94 24.63 -16.27
CA SER A 212 33.60 23.45 -17.07
C SER A 212 32.15 22.91 -17.00
N ILE A 213 31.40 23.26 -18.05
CA ILE A 213 30.49 22.38 -18.82
C ILE A 213 29.20 21.95 -18.09
N THR A 214 28.06 22.44 -18.58
CA THR A 214 26.69 21.85 -18.48
C THR A 214 26.59 20.63 -17.57
N LEU A 215 26.46 20.85 -16.26
CA LEU A 215 25.91 19.85 -15.34
C LEU A 215 24.42 20.10 -15.31
N ASP A 216 23.66 19.31 -16.07
CA ASP A 216 22.22 19.25 -15.93
C ASP A 216 21.89 19.06 -14.46
N ASP A 217 21.11 19.99 -13.89
CA ASP A 217 20.68 19.92 -12.50
C ASP A 217 19.88 18.60 -12.34
N PRO A 218 20.39 17.59 -11.61
CA PRO A 218 19.74 16.29 -11.54
C PRO A 218 18.36 16.37 -10.86
N LEU A 219 18.09 17.48 -10.14
CA LEU A 219 16.79 17.76 -9.55
C LEU A 219 15.89 18.66 -10.43
N ALA A 220 16.29 18.99 -11.66
CA ALA A 220 15.45 19.67 -12.64
C ALA A 220 14.60 18.68 -13.48
N SER A 221 14.87 17.37 -13.36
CA SER A 221 14.10 16.33 -14.04
C SER A 221 12.72 16.09 -13.41
N SER A 222 11.74 15.76 -14.24
CA SER A 222 10.42 15.28 -13.81
C SER A 222 10.40 13.80 -13.42
N THR A 223 11.49 13.06 -13.67
CA THR A 223 11.60 11.61 -13.43
C THR A 223 12.96 11.25 -12.85
N TRP A 224 13.00 10.14 -12.11
CA TRP A 224 14.23 9.56 -11.58
C TRP A 224 14.83 8.58 -12.61
N GLU A 225 16.15 8.57 -12.77
CA GLU A 225 16.84 7.78 -13.81
C GLU A 225 16.71 6.26 -13.60
N GLU A 226 16.68 5.80 -12.35
CA GLU A 226 16.64 4.39 -11.97
C GLU A 226 15.29 3.95 -11.38
N VAL A 227 14.27 4.82 -11.40
CA VAL A 227 12.95 4.51 -10.81
C VAL A 227 11.85 4.69 -11.85
N SER A 228 11.06 3.63 -12.02
CA SER A 228 9.92 3.68 -12.94
C SER A 228 8.91 4.78 -12.56
N PRO A 229 8.22 5.40 -13.53
CA PRO A 229 7.22 6.44 -13.26
C PRO A 229 6.08 5.97 -12.35
N SER A 230 5.67 4.69 -12.43
CA SER A 230 4.62 4.12 -11.59
C SER A 230 5.02 3.98 -10.12
N LYS A 231 6.33 3.87 -9.83
CA LYS A 231 6.89 3.80 -8.49
C LYS A 231 7.28 5.17 -7.93
N THR A 232 7.33 6.21 -8.77
CA THR A 232 7.68 7.58 -8.35
C THR A 232 6.52 8.23 -7.62
N LEU A 233 6.76 8.68 -6.38
CA LEU A 233 5.78 9.40 -5.56
C LEU A 233 6.06 10.90 -5.53
N ILE A 234 7.34 11.26 -5.45
CA ILE A 234 7.81 12.65 -5.42
C ILE A 234 8.92 12.78 -6.45
N THR A 235 8.69 13.64 -7.44
CA THR A 235 9.65 13.90 -8.51
C THR A 235 10.89 14.64 -7.98
N PRO A 236 12.02 14.60 -8.70
CA PRO A 236 13.22 15.35 -8.31
C PRO A 236 12.97 16.85 -8.12
N VAL A 237 12.20 17.48 -9.01
CA VAL A 237 11.80 18.89 -8.92
C VAL A 237 10.96 19.17 -7.67
N GLN A 238 10.01 18.27 -7.35
CA GLN A 238 9.21 18.39 -6.13
C GLN A 238 10.08 18.24 -4.87
N CYS A 239 11.01 17.30 -4.85
CA CYS A 239 11.97 17.14 -3.73
C CYS A 239 12.76 18.44 -3.50
N LYS A 240 13.22 19.08 -4.57
CA LYS A 240 13.92 20.37 -4.50
C LYS A 240 13.04 21.49 -3.93
N SER A 241 11.78 21.55 -4.36
CA SER A 241 10.81 22.54 -3.86
C SER A 241 10.50 22.32 -2.38
N LEU A 242 10.15 21.08 -2.01
CA LEU A 242 9.87 20.65 -0.64
C LEU A 242 11.03 20.95 0.29
N TRP A 243 12.27 20.67 -0.15
CA TRP A 243 13.46 20.97 0.65
C TRP A 243 13.69 22.46 0.88
N ARG A 244 13.42 23.31 -0.11
CA ARG A 244 13.51 24.77 0.06
C ARG A 244 12.46 25.27 1.05
N GLN A 245 11.22 24.80 0.92
CA GLN A 245 10.14 25.14 1.83
C GLN A 245 10.45 24.67 3.25
N PHE A 246 10.85 23.42 3.43
CA PHE A 246 11.28 22.85 4.71
C PHE A 246 12.39 23.68 5.37
N LYS A 247 13.43 24.08 4.62
CA LYS A 247 14.50 24.93 5.15
C LYS A 247 13.99 26.28 5.61
N SER A 248 13.15 26.94 4.81
CA SER A 248 12.56 28.23 5.17
C SER A 248 11.69 28.15 6.42
N GLU A 249 10.88 27.10 6.55
CA GLU A 249 9.95 26.94 7.69
C GLU A 249 10.66 26.53 8.99
N THR A 250 11.85 25.92 8.91
CA THR A 250 12.64 25.51 10.08
C THR A 250 13.71 26.52 10.49
N GLU A 251 14.02 27.49 9.61
CA GLU A 251 15.06 28.50 9.83
C GLU A 251 14.78 29.40 11.03
N TYR A 252 13.52 29.77 11.24
CA TYR A 252 13.12 30.57 12.40
C TYR A 252 13.47 29.88 13.72
N THR A 253 13.16 28.59 13.86
CA THR A 253 13.46 27.79 15.07
C THR A 253 14.96 27.71 15.32
N VAL A 254 15.77 27.54 14.27
CA VAL A 254 17.23 27.52 14.37
C VAL A 254 17.76 28.89 14.82
N THR A 255 17.22 29.98 14.27
CA THR A 255 17.64 31.34 14.61
C THR A 255 17.32 31.69 16.06
N GLN A 256 16.15 31.27 16.56
CA GLN A 256 15.76 31.42 17.96
C GLN A 256 16.71 30.67 18.91
N ALA A 257 17.09 29.44 18.56
CA ALA A 257 18.05 28.67 19.35
C ALA A 257 19.42 29.37 19.43
N ILE A 258 19.91 29.92 18.31
CA ILE A 258 21.17 30.68 18.27
C ILE A 258 21.07 31.93 19.13
N ALA A 259 19.96 32.67 19.04
CA ALA A 259 19.73 33.87 19.85
C ALA A 259 19.64 33.54 21.35
N ALA A 260 19.12 32.38 21.73
CA ALA A 260 19.06 31.95 23.13
C ALA A 260 20.42 31.59 23.74
N GLN A 261 21.44 31.31 22.92
CA GLN A 261 22.82 31.10 23.37
C GLN A 261 23.64 32.40 23.46
N ALA A 262 23.20 33.48 22.81
CA ALA A 262 23.90 34.76 22.73
C ALA A 262 23.67 35.61 23.99
#